data_AF-A0A7V1F5J1-F1
#
_entry.id   AF-A0A7V1F5J1-F1
#
_cell.length_a   1.000
_cell.length_b   1.000
_cell.length_c   1.000
_cell.angle_alpha   90.00
_cell.angle_beta   90.00
_cell.angle_gamma   90.00
#
_symmetry.space_group_name_H-M   'P 1'
#
loop_
_entity.id
_entity.type
_entity.pdbx_description
1 polymer ?
#
loop_
_entity_poly.entity_id
_entity_poly.type
_entity_poly.pdbx_seq_one_letter_code
_entity_poly.pdbx_strand_id
1 'polypeptide(L)' 'MRKIVLPEFQEYLRAKSLVHEKYISFYAHWARKFLAFSKKERNLSHDLQVQMFLNYLKEQKNIANRQALESY' A
#
# COMPACT_ATOMS: atom_id res chain seq x y z
N MET A 1 7.83 -5.81 -15.02
CA MET A 1 7.12 -5.97 -13.72
C MET A 1 5.62 -6.03 -13.98
N ARG A 2 4.93 -7.14 -13.66
CA ARG A 2 3.47 -7.21 -13.82
C ARG A 2 2.83 -6.21 -12.85
N LYS A 3 2.20 -5.16 -13.38
CA LYS A 3 1.30 -4.31 -12.61
C LYS A 3 0.16 -5.23 -12.16
N ILE A 4 0.23 -5.74 -10.92
CA ILE A 4 -0.90 -6.42 -10.29
C ILE A 4 -1.97 -5.33 -10.11
N VAL A 5 -2.79 -5.14 -11.15
CA VAL A 5 -4.05 -4.42 -11.02
C VAL A 5 -4.93 -5.35 -10.20
N LEU A 6 -5.67 -4.81 -9.22
CA LEU A 6 -6.64 -5.58 -8.43
C LEU A 6 -8.04 -5.27 -8.98
N PRO A 7 -8.40 -5.74 -10.20
CA PRO A 7 -9.63 -5.35 -10.87
C PRO A 7 -10.87 -5.73 -10.06
N GLU A 8 -10.87 -6.91 -9.45
CA GLU A 8 -11.95 -7.40 -8.58
C GLU A 8 -12.13 -6.51 -7.35
N PHE A 9 -11.02 -6.05 -6.74
CA PHE A 9 -11.06 -5.13 -5.61
C PHE A 9 -11.56 -3.73 -6.01
N GLN A 10 -11.16 -3.24 -7.18
CA GLN A 10 -11.63 -1.96 -7.71
C GLN A 10 -13.13 -2.01 -8.00
N GLU A 11 -13.60 -3.10 -8.62
CA GLU A 11 -15.02 -3.32 -8.92
C GLU A 11 -15.83 -3.47 -7.64
N TYR A 12 -15.30 -4.18 -6.62
CA TYR A 12 -15.92 -4.26 -5.30
C TYR A 12 -16.11 -2.87 -4.66
N LEU A 13 -15.06 -2.04 -4.67
CA LEU A 13 -15.13 -0.67 -4.15
C LEU A 13 -16.16 0.19 -4.89
N ARG A 14 -16.24 0.05 -6.22
CA ARG A 14 -17.20 0.75 -7.08
C ARG A 14 -18.63 0.29 -6.81
N ALA A 15 -18.89 -1.02 -6.91
CA ALA A 15 -20.23 -1.60 -6.78
C ALA A 15 -20.84 -1.35 -5.40
N LYS A 16 -20.01 -1.28 -4.36
CA LYS A 16 -20.45 -0.99 -2.99
C LYS A 16 -20.43 0.51 -2.64
N SER A 17 -20.01 1.37 -3.56
CA SER A 17 -19.86 2.81 -3.32
C SER A 17 -19.08 3.14 -2.04
N LEU A 18 -18.07 2.32 -1.70
CA LEU A 18 -17.30 2.46 -0.46
C LEU A 18 -16.37 3.67 -0.48
N VAL A 19 -15.95 4.07 -1.68
CA VAL A 19 -15.11 5.24 -1.92
C VAL A 19 -15.56 5.92 -3.21
N HIS A 20 -15.30 7.22 -3.32
CA HIS A 20 -15.55 7.94 -4.56
C HIS A 20 -14.70 7.35 -5.70
N GLU A 21 -15.26 7.25 -6.90
CA GLU A 21 -14.62 6.60 -8.05
C GLU A 21 -13.19 7.11 -8.35
N LYS A 22 -12.97 8.42 -8.23
CA LYS A 22 -11.64 9.04 -8.40
C LYS A 22 -10.56 8.52 -7.45
N TYR A 23 -10.94 7.94 -6.31
CA TYR A 23 -10.02 7.40 -5.31
C TYR A 23 -9.85 5.88 -5.41
N ILE A 24 -10.66 5.15 -6.20
CA ILE A 24 -10.59 3.68 -6.29
C ILE A 24 -9.18 3.21 -6.65
N SER A 25 -8.55 3.85 -7.64
CA SER A 25 -7.18 3.54 -8.06
C SER A 25 -6.15 3.80 -6.95
N PHE A 26 -6.37 4.82 -6.12
CA PHE A 26 -5.50 5.12 -4.97
C PHE A 26 -5.57 4.02 -3.91
N TYR A 27 -6.78 3.59 -3.54
CA TYR A 27 -6.94 2.49 -2.57
C TYR A 27 -6.40 1.16 -3.12
N ALA A 28 -6.65 0.85 -4.39
CA ALA A 28 -6.11 -0.34 -5.04
C ALA A 28 -4.57 -0.33 -5.07
N HIS A 29 -3.94 0.84 -5.25
CA HIS A 29 -2.49 0.98 -5.19
C HIS A 29 -1.93 0.60 -3.80
N TRP A 30 -2.54 1.11 -2.73
CA TRP A 30 -2.11 0.84 -1.36
C TRP A 30 -2.38 -0.60 -0.95
N ALA A 31 -3.56 -1.14 -1.28
CA ALA A 31 -3.89 -2.55 -1.05
C ALA A 31 -2.86 -3.47 -1.72
N ARG A 32 -2.47 -3.17 -2.96
CA ARG A 32 -1.42 -3.91 -3.67
C ARG A 32 -0.07 -3.84 -2.95
N LYS A 33 0.35 -2.66 -2.49
CA LYS A 33 1.61 -2.50 -1.74
C LYS A 33 1.58 -3.30 -0.44
N PHE A 34 0.48 -3.24 0.30
CA PHE A 34 0.30 -4.00 1.53
C PHE A 34 0.33 -5.52 1.27
N LEU A 35 -0.38 -6.01 0.25
CA LEU A 35 -0.36 -7.44 -0.12
C LEU A 35 1.04 -7.93 -0.53
N ALA A 36 1.82 -7.09 -1.19
CA ALA A 36 3.20 -7.41 -1.54
C ALA A 36 4.11 -7.46 -0.30
N PHE A 37 3.86 -6.60 0.69
CA PHE A 37 4.55 -6.60 1.98
C PHE A 37 4.18 -7.84 2.80
N SER A 38 2.88 -8.08 3.02
CA SER A 38 2.39 -9.18 3.86
C SER A 38 2.72 -10.58 3.33
N LYS A 39 2.89 -10.73 2.01
CA LYS A 39 3.33 -12.00 1.41
C LYS A 39 4.67 -12.51 1.96
N LYS A 40 5.53 -11.62 2.46
CA LYS A 40 6.83 -11.95 3.07
C LYS A 40 6.72 -12.31 4.56
N GLU A 41 5.62 -11.92 5.22
CA GLU A 41 5.45 -12.02 6.68
C GLU A 41 4.11 -12.68 7.07
N ARG A 42 3.84 -13.85 6.47
CA ARG A 42 2.54 -14.54 6.57
C ARG A 42 2.18 -15.07 7.96
N ASN A 43 3.13 -15.10 8.89
CA ASN A 43 2.96 -15.71 10.21
C ASN A 43 2.47 -14.71 11.28
N LEU A 44 2.39 -13.42 10.94
CA LEU A 44 1.98 -12.37 11.87
C LEU A 44 0.47 -12.13 11.82
N SER A 45 -0.11 -11.68 12.92
CA SER A 45 -1.50 -11.22 12.94
C SER A 45 -1.71 -10.04 11.99
N HIS A 46 -2.93 -9.87 11.47
CA HIS A 46 -3.23 -8.77 10.55
C HIS A 46 -2.91 -7.39 11.14
N ASP A 47 -3.24 -7.16 12.42
CA ASP A 47 -2.93 -5.90 13.10
C ASP A 47 -1.42 -5.63 13.14
N LEU A 48 -0.62 -6.65 13.43
CA LEU A 48 0.83 -6.51 13.47
C LEU A 48 1.41 -6.27 12.06
N GLN A 49 0.89 -6.94 11.04
CA GLN A 49 1.26 -6.68 9.65
C GLN A 49 0.96 -5.23 9.23
N VAL A 50 -0.19 -4.68 9.65
CA VAL A 50 -0.55 -3.28 9.39
C VAL A 50 0.41 -2.32 10.10
N GLN A 51 0.72 -2.55 11.38
CA GLN A 51 1.68 -1.72 12.12
C GLN A 51 3.07 -1.74 11.48
N MET A 52 3.57 -2.92 11.12
CA MET A 52 4.87 -3.06 10.47
C MET A 52 4.91 -2.40 9.09
N PHE A 53 3.83 -2.51 8.32
CA PHE A 53 3.72 -1.82 7.04
C PHE A 53 3.74 -0.28 7.22
N LEU A 54 3.04 0.25 8.21
CA LEU A 54 3.07 1.68 8.51
C LEU A 54 4.47 2.15 8.93
N ASN A 55 5.20 1.36 9.72
CA ASN A 55 6.58 1.66 10.09
C ASN A 55 7.50 1.64 8.87
N TYR A 56 7.38 0.63 8.01
CA TYR A 56 8.10 0.55 6.74
C TYR A 56 7.88 1.80 5.87
N LEU A 57 6.65 2.30 5.77
CA LEU A 57 6.36 3.53 5.01
C LEU A 57 7.00 4.77 5.62
N LYS A 58 7.03 4.89 6.95
CA LYS A 58 7.72 5.98 7.66
C LYS A 58 9.23 5.93 7.40
N GLU A 59 9.83 4.75 7.46
CA GLU A 59 11.26 4.55 7.19
C GLU A 59 11.62 4.91 5.74
N GLN A 60 10.82 4.47 4.75
CA GLN A 60 11.04 4.85 3.36
C GLN A 60 10.95 6.37 3.14
N LYS A 61 9.99 7.04 3.78
CA LYS A 61 9.87 8.49 3.73
C LYS A 61 11.11 9.17 4.33
N ASN A 62 11.61 8.66 5.45
CA ASN A 62 12.81 9.21 6.09
C ASN A 62 14.06 9.01 5.21
N ILE A 63 14.20 7.85 4.55
CA ILE A 63 15.30 7.58 3.60
C ILE A 63 15.23 8.55 2.42
N ALA A 64 14.04 8.71 1.81
CA ALA A 64 13.84 9.64 0.70
C ALA A 64 14.16 11.10 1.08
N ASN A 65 13.74 11.53 2.28
CA ASN A 65 14.06 12.86 2.80
C ASN A 65 15.56 13.05 3.03
N ARG A 66 16.28 12.04 3.54
CA ARG A 66 17.73 12.13 3.75
C ARG A 66 18.51 12.26 2.43
N GLN A 67 18.15 11.46 1.42
CA GLN A 67 18.74 11.55 0.09
C GLN A 67 18.50 12.90 -0.59
N ALA A 68 17.31 13.48 -0.39
CA ALA A 68 16.99 14.82 -0.87
C ALA A 68 17.80 15.94 -0.18
N LEU A 69 18.31 15.70 1.03
CA LEU A 69 19.13 16.68 1.77
C LEU A 69 20.62 16.59 1.41
N GLU A 70 21.12 15.39 1.08
CA GLU A 70 22.51 15.13 0.69
C GLU A 70 22.81 15.47 -0.79
N SER A 71 21.80 15.88 -1.56
CA SER A 71 21.90 16.23 -2.99
C SER A 71 21.93 17.75 -3.27
N TYR A 72 22.05 18.58 -2.22
CA TYR A 72 22.28 20.02 -2.27
C TYR A 72 23.67 20.36 -1.73
#